data_AF-A0A0F7DC97-F1
#
_entry.id   AF-A0A0F7DC97-F1
#
_cell.length_a   1.000
_cell.length_b   1.000
_cell.length_c   1.000
_cell.angle_alpha   90.00
_cell.angle_beta   90.00
_cell.angle_gamma   90.00
#
_symmetry.space_group_name_H-M   'P 1'
#
loop_
_entity.id
_entity.type
_entity.pdbx_description
1 polymer ?
#
loop_
_entity_poly.entity_id
_entity_poly.type
_entity_poly.pdbx_seq_one_letter_code
_entity_poly.pdbx_strand_id
1 'polypeptide(L)'
;MAEKKERNREHHEKLFKASMSPIRRQIVAAIGIHGKSREELKNELNLTDFQLKFNLDWLIREGFVVEEDGKLKLTDDGIELLEAG
;
A
#
# COMPACT_ATOMS: atom_id res chain seq x y z
N MET A 1 0.74 11.43 -26.85
CA MET A 1 0.99 9.97 -26.93
C MET A 1 2.20 9.53 -26.09
N ALA A 2 3.29 10.31 -26.02
CA ALA A 2 4.44 10.01 -25.15
C ALA A 2 4.10 10.06 -23.65
N GLU A 3 3.35 11.07 -23.20
CA GLU A 3 2.98 11.23 -21.77
C GLU A 3 2.14 10.07 -21.22
N LYS A 4 1.27 9.47 -22.04
CA LYS A 4 0.44 8.33 -21.64
C LYS A 4 1.27 7.05 -21.48
N LYS A 5 2.32 6.89 -22.29
CA LYS A 5 3.28 5.77 -22.18
C LYS A 5 4.17 5.92 -20.95
N GLU A 6 4.61 7.14 -20.65
CA GLU A 6 5.46 7.42 -19.49
C GLU A 6 4.72 7.20 -18.18
N ARG A 7 3.50 7.73 -18.03
CA ARG A 7 2.64 7.48 -16.86
C ARG A 7 2.40 5.98 -16.63
N ASN A 8 2.21 5.21 -17.70
CA ASN A 8 2.01 3.77 -17.59
C ASN A 8 3.27 3.04 -17.09
N ARG A 9 4.47 3.49 -17.51
CA ARG A 9 5.74 2.91 -17.07
C ARG A 9 6.00 3.21 -15.60
N GLU A 10 5.81 4.46 -15.17
CA GLU A 10 5.97 4.87 -13.77
C GLU A 10 5.01 4.09 -12.86
N HIS A 11 3.76 3.91 -13.31
CA HIS A 11 2.75 3.12 -12.62
C HIS A 11 3.18 1.66 -12.41
N HIS A 12 3.58 0.97 -13.49
CA HIS A 12 4.08 -0.40 -13.39
C HIS A 12 5.34 -0.51 -12.51
N GLU A 13 6.22 0.49 -12.55
CA GLU A 13 7.43 0.50 -11.75
C GLU A 13 7.14 0.62 -10.25
N LYS A 14 6.22 1.50 -9.85
CA LYS A 14 5.84 1.62 -8.43
C LYS A 14 5.13 0.37 -7.93
N LEU A 15 4.24 -0.24 -8.73
CA LEU A 15 3.57 -1.49 -8.40
C LEU A 15 4.58 -2.63 -8.20
N PHE A 16 5.53 -2.77 -9.11
CA PHE A 16 6.61 -3.75 -8.99
C PHE A 16 7.46 -3.52 -7.74
N LYS A 17 7.86 -2.27 -7.45
CA LYS A 17 8.60 -1.94 -6.24
C LYS A 17 7.81 -2.28 -4.98
N ALA A 18 6.50 -2.01 -4.97
CA ALA A 18 5.62 -2.31 -3.85
C ALA A 18 5.56 -3.82 -3.58
N SER A 19 5.33 -4.63 -4.63
CA SER A 19 5.16 -6.08 -4.55
C SER A 19 6.42 -6.82 -4.08
N MET A 20 7.60 -6.26 -4.34
CA MET A 20 8.89 -6.82 -3.89
C MET A 20 9.10 -6.79 -2.37
N SER A 21 8.30 -6.04 -1.59
CA SER A 21 8.36 -6.07 -0.11
C SER A 21 7.26 -6.98 0.45
N PRO A 22 7.60 -8.09 1.12
CA PRO A 22 6.62 -8.93 1.79
C PRO A 22 5.77 -8.17 2.82
N ILE A 23 6.39 -7.26 3.58
CA ILE A 23 5.69 -6.48 4.61
C ILE A 23 4.69 -5.52 3.97
N ARG A 24 5.03 -4.87 2.84
CA ARG A 24 4.07 -4.00 2.13
C ARG A 24 2.88 -4.80 1.61
N ARG A 25 3.12 -5.97 1.02
CA ARG A 25 2.04 -6.86 0.57
C ARG A 25 1.15 -7.30 1.73
N GLN A 26 1.74 -7.67 2.86
CA GLN A 26 1.00 -8.02 4.08
C GLN A 26 0.15 -6.85 4.60
N ILE A 27 0.71 -5.62 4.62
CA ILE A 27 -0.04 -4.42 5.02
C ILE A 27 -1.23 -4.18 4.08
N VAL A 28 -1.02 -4.24 2.76
CA VAL A 28 -2.07 -4.03 1.76
C VAL A 28 -3.18 -5.09 1.90
N ALA A 29 -2.79 -6.36 2.03
CA ALA A 29 -3.72 -7.47 2.26
C ALA A 29 -4.52 -7.31 3.57
N ALA A 30 -3.86 -6.88 4.65
CA ALA A 30 -4.51 -6.69 5.94
C ALA A 30 -5.46 -5.48 5.95
N ILE A 31 -5.14 -4.39 5.22
CA ILE A 31 -6.06 -3.25 5.04
C ILE A 31 -7.34 -3.72 4.34
N GLY A 32 -7.19 -4.46 3.23
CA GLY A 32 -8.30 -5.00 2.46
C GLY A 32 -9.32 -3.95 2.01
N ILE A 33 -10.54 -4.39 1.67
CA ILE A 33 -11.60 -3.51 1.15
C ILE A 33 -12.23 -2.64 2.26
N HIS A 34 -12.24 -3.12 3.52
CA HIS A 34 -12.92 -2.44 4.62
C HIS A 34 -12.09 -1.37 5.32
N GLY A 35 -10.78 -1.34 5.05
CA GLY A 35 -9.83 -0.48 5.74
C GLY A 35 -9.59 -0.88 7.20
N LYS A 36 -8.48 -0.39 7.76
CA LYS A 36 -8.07 -0.65 9.15
C LYS A 36 -7.36 0.54 9.78
N SER A 37 -7.43 0.64 11.10
CA SER A 37 -6.57 1.55 11.86
C SER A 37 -5.11 1.06 11.86
N ARG A 38 -4.19 1.98 12.18
CA ARG A 38 -2.76 1.67 12.38
C ARG A 38 -2.55 0.64 13.49
N GLU A 39 -3.34 0.71 14.56
CA GLU A 39 -3.23 -0.17 15.71
C GLU A 39 -3.66 -1.61 15.37
N GLU A 40 -4.78 -1.76 14.67
CA GLU A 40 -5.24 -3.07 14.17
C GLU A 40 -4.19 -3.72 13.27
N LEU A 41 -3.62 -2.97 12.31
CA LEU A 41 -2.55 -3.49 11.44
C LEU A 41 -1.31 -3.91 12.22
N LYS A 42 -0.88 -3.09 13.17
CA LYS A 42 0.31 -3.38 13.98
C LYS A 42 0.16 -4.70 14.73
N ASN A 43 -0.98 -4.86 15.39
CA ASN A 43 -1.27 -6.00 16.24
C ASN A 43 -1.48 -7.28 15.40
N GLU A 44 -2.23 -7.19 14.30
CA GLU A 44 -2.49 -8.34 13.43
C GLU A 44 -1.22 -8.87 12.75
N LEU A 45 -0.37 -7.97 12.28
CA LEU A 45 0.86 -8.33 11.56
C LEU A 45 2.07 -8.50 12.48
N ASN A 46 1.90 -8.31 13.79
CA ASN A 46 2.95 -8.34 14.80
C ASN A 46 4.19 -7.50 14.40
N LEU A 47 3.94 -6.30 13.89
CA LEU A 47 4.99 -5.38 13.43
C LEU A 47 5.43 -4.46 14.56
N THR A 48 6.71 -4.13 14.58
CA THR A 48 7.19 -3.00 15.38
C THR A 48 6.67 -1.67 14.83
N ASP A 49 6.60 -0.64 15.68
CA ASP A 49 6.19 0.71 15.25
C ASP A 49 7.07 1.24 14.09
N PHE A 50 8.37 0.93 14.10
CA PHE A 50 9.27 1.30 13.02
C PHE A 50 8.94 0.58 11.70
N GLN A 51 8.73 -0.74 11.74
CA GLN A 51 8.40 -1.52 10.54
C GLN A 51 7.07 -1.06 9.94
N LEU A 52 6.05 -0.85 10.77
CA LEU A 52 4.76 -0.36 10.30
C LEU A 52 4.92 1.03 9.68
N LYS A 53 5.50 1.98 10.42
CA LYS A 53 5.67 3.37 9.95
C LYS A 53 6.46 3.43 8.65
N PHE A 54 7.60 2.75 8.56
CA PHE A 54 8.46 2.80 7.38
C PHE A 54 7.74 2.29 6.12
N ASN A 55 7.03 1.18 6.22
CA ASN A 55 6.34 0.60 5.07
C ASN A 55 5.06 1.36 4.73
N LEU A 56 4.30 1.79 5.74
CA LEU A 56 3.05 2.52 5.55
C LEU A 56 3.28 3.92 4.98
N ASP A 57 4.28 4.67 5.48
CA ASP A 57 4.62 5.99 4.94
C ASP A 57 5.02 5.90 3.47
N TRP A 58 5.75 4.83 3.09
CA TRP A 58 6.08 4.58 1.69
C TRP A 58 4.81 4.32 0.87
N LEU A 59 3.92 3.43 1.33
CA LEU A 59 2.67 3.11 0.63
C LEU A 59 1.77 4.34 0.45
N ILE A 60 1.69 5.21 1.46
CA ILE A 60 0.94 6.46 1.40
C ILE A 60 1.59 7.42 0.39
N ARG A 61 2.91 7.60 0.46
CA ARG A 61 3.64 8.51 -0.43
C ARG A 61 3.55 8.11 -1.89
N GLU A 62 3.59 6.82 -2.20
CA GLU A 62 3.45 6.30 -3.58
C GLU A 62 1.98 6.18 -4.04
N GLY A 63 1.02 6.50 -3.16
CA GLY A 63 -0.39 6.60 -3.49
C GLY A 63 -1.16 5.28 -3.45
N PHE A 64 -0.66 4.24 -2.79
CA PHE A 64 -1.36 2.95 -2.63
C PHE A 64 -2.35 2.95 -1.46
N VAL A 65 -2.11 3.79 -0.46
CA VAL A 65 -2.90 3.86 0.77
C VAL A 65 -3.22 5.31 1.08
N VAL A 66 -4.44 5.57 1.56
CA VAL A 66 -4.87 6.87 2.08
C VAL A 66 -5.39 6.70 3.50
N GLU A 67 -5.23 7.73 4.32
CA GLU A 67 -5.80 7.78 5.68
C GLU A 67 -7.03 8.70 5.68
N GLU A 68 -8.20 8.12 5.98
CA GLU A 68 -9.48 8.81 6.03
C GLU A 68 -10.27 8.35 7.25
N ASP A 69 -10.85 9.29 8.02
CA ASP A 69 -11.65 8.99 9.20
C ASP A 69 -10.92 8.09 10.23
N GLY A 70 -9.60 8.25 10.36
CA GLY A 70 -8.76 7.43 11.25
C GLY A 70 -8.52 5.99 10.77
N LYS A 71 -8.90 5.67 9.53
CA LYS A 71 -8.68 4.37 8.89
C LYS A 71 -7.79 4.52 7.66
N LEU A 72 -6.93 3.54 7.49
CA LEU A 72 -6.17 3.33 6.28
C LEU A 72 -7.06 2.59 5.28
N LYS A 73 -7.15 3.09 4.05
CA LYS A 73 -7.91 2.49 2.95
C LYS A 73 -7.02 2.34 1.72
N LEU A 74 -7.29 1.33 0.90
CA LEU A 74 -6.61 1.16 -0.37
C LEU A 74 -7.16 2.17 -1.39
N THR A 75 -6.27 2.74 -2.19
CA THR A 75 -6.63 3.44 -3.43
C THR A 75 -6.84 2.42 -4.56
N ASP A 76 -7.22 2.89 -5.75
CA ASP A 76 -7.30 2.01 -6.93
C ASP A 76 -5.97 1.27 -7.19
N ASP A 77 -4.84 1.96 -7.06
CA ASP A 77 -3.51 1.34 -7.21
C ASP A 77 -3.22 0.35 -6.08
N GLY A 78 -3.71 0.60 -4.87
CA GLY A 78 -3.61 -0.31 -3.74
C GLY A 78 -4.43 -1.58 -3.94
N ILE A 79 -5.60 -1.46 -4.56
CA ILE A 79 -6.44 -2.59 -4.97
C ILE A 79 -5.75 -3.40 -6.07
N GLU A 80 -5.18 -2.75 -7.08
CA GLU A 80 -4.41 -3.44 -8.12
C GLU A 80 -3.23 -4.21 -7.52
N LEU A 81 -2.52 -3.62 -6.54
CA LEU A 81 -1.45 -4.30 -5.81
C LEU A 81 -1.95 -5.50 -5.00
N LEU A 82 -3.15 -5.43 -4.43
CA LEU A 82 -3.78 -6.54 -3.73
C LEU A 82 -4.12 -7.70 -4.67
N GLU A 83 -4.64 -7.39 -5.86
CA GLU A 83 -5.05 -8.38 -6.88
C GLU A 83 -3.86 -8.99 -7.63
N ALA A 84 -2.73 -8.31 -7.68
CA ALA A 84 -1.50 -8.82 -8.30
C ALA A 84 -0.78 -9.90 -7.47
N GLY A 85 -1.26 -10.20 -6.26
CA GLY A 85 -0.62 -11.04 -5.25
C GLY A 85 -1.19 -12.45 -5.12
#